data_AF-A0A0F4STV2-F1
#
_entry.id   AF-A0A0F4STV2-F1
#
_cell.length_a   1.000
_cell.length_b   1.000
_cell.length_c   1.000
_cell.angle_alpha   90.00
_cell.angle_beta   90.00
_cell.angle_gamma   90.00
#
_symmetry.space_group_name_H-M   'P 1'
#
loop_
_entity.id
_entity.type
_entity.pdbx_description
1 polymer ?
#
loop_
_entity_poly.entity_id
_entity_poly.type
_entity_poly.pdbx_seq_one_letter_code
_entity_poly.pdbx_strand_id
1 'polypeptide(L)'
;MNKHRITLSNGWIAEFENQGEFRMSAEGWNLVLQGPNQKSIQYFKDKIVVVNDDDGAQAKSCIRLSSDGVYGYLTTGLDHGWVIDFARGMIAPHRVTISHRHDGYDESISMYEQPAFKRARQYISVTGKHIYLTFPFTKDEEFPKIWEEYLLIRRRQLDELYFRN
;
A
#
# COMPACT_ATOMS: atom_id res chain seq x y z
N MET A 1 -8.73 -17.59 14.08
CA MET A 1 -8.33 -16.43 13.26
C MET A 1 -9.53 -15.97 12.48
N ASN A 2 -9.94 -14.71 12.65
CA ASN A 2 -11.09 -14.14 11.96
C ASN A 2 -10.70 -13.71 10.54
N LYS A 3 -11.66 -13.76 9.60
CA LYS A 3 -11.45 -13.41 8.20
C LYS A 3 -12.60 -12.57 7.68
N HIS A 4 -12.28 -11.56 6.88
CA HIS A 4 -13.26 -10.82 6.07
C HIS A 4 -12.99 -11.09 4.61
N ARG A 5 -14.05 -11.36 3.85
CA ARG A 5 -13.95 -11.62 2.42
C ARG A 5 -14.92 -10.71 1.67
N ILE A 6 -14.38 -9.83 0.85
CA ILE A 6 -15.14 -8.82 0.11
C ILE A 6 -15.00 -9.09 -1.39
N THR A 7 -16.12 -9.30 -2.08
CA THR A 7 -16.14 -9.38 -3.54
C THR A 7 -16.26 -7.96 -4.11
N LEU A 8 -15.27 -7.55 -4.89
CA LEU A 8 -15.23 -6.28 -5.59
C LEU A 8 -16.06 -6.36 -6.89
N SER A 9 -16.60 -5.23 -7.35
CA SER A 9 -17.47 -5.20 -8.53
C SER A 9 -16.76 -5.58 -9.84
N ASN A 10 -15.42 -5.54 -9.87
CA ASN A 10 -14.62 -6.00 -11.01
C ASN A 10 -14.28 -7.52 -10.95
N GLY A 11 -14.92 -8.27 -10.05
CA GLY A 11 -14.75 -9.72 -9.92
C GLY A 11 -13.53 -10.16 -9.12
N TRP A 12 -12.74 -9.22 -8.58
CA TRP A 12 -11.69 -9.53 -7.61
C TRP A 12 -12.26 -9.78 -6.22
N ILE A 13 -11.53 -10.54 -5.41
CA ILE A 13 -11.85 -10.82 -4.01
C ILE A 13 -10.73 -10.23 -3.15
N ALA A 14 -11.10 -9.41 -2.18
CA ALA A 14 -10.23 -8.94 -1.13
C ALA A 14 -10.44 -9.79 0.13
N GLU A 15 -9.41 -10.56 0.50
CA GLU A 15 -9.41 -11.39 1.70
C GLU A 15 -8.53 -10.72 2.75
N PHE A 16 -9.12 -10.42 3.90
CA PHE A 16 -8.44 -9.87 5.07
C PHE A 16 -8.38 -10.93 6.15
N GLU A 17 -7.21 -11.15 6.72
CA GLU A 17 -7.01 -12.11 7.81
C GLU A 17 -6.43 -11.39 9.03
N ASN A 18 -7.07 -11.62 10.17
CA ASN A 18 -6.63 -11.10 11.45
C ASN A 18 -5.27 -11.71 11.82
N GLN A 19 -4.30 -10.85 12.11
CA GLN A 19 -2.93 -11.21 12.46
C GLN A 19 -2.66 -11.13 13.97
N GLY A 20 -3.71 -10.90 14.78
CA GLY A 20 -3.62 -10.67 16.22
C GLY A 20 -3.15 -9.26 16.56
N GLU A 21 -2.66 -9.10 17.80
CA GLU A 21 -2.20 -7.81 18.31
C GLU A 21 -0.98 -7.31 17.53
N PHE A 22 -1.11 -6.11 16.95
CA PHE A 22 -0.06 -5.42 16.23
C PHE A 22 0.58 -4.30 17.08
N ARG A 23 -0.21 -3.56 17.86
CA ARG A 23 0.30 -2.47 18.71
C ARG A 23 -0.68 -2.07 19.81
N MET A 24 -0.25 -2.12 21.07
CA MET A 24 -1.01 -1.58 22.22
C MET A 24 -2.47 -2.05 22.24
N SER A 25 -2.68 -3.36 22.19
CA SER A 25 -4.02 -4.00 22.14
C SER A 25 -4.85 -3.68 20.88
N ALA A 26 -4.24 -3.09 19.84
CA ALA A 26 -4.87 -2.96 18.53
C ALA A 26 -4.58 -4.22 17.68
N GLU A 27 -5.62 -4.80 17.10
CA GLU A 27 -5.51 -5.96 16.22
C GLU A 27 -5.30 -5.54 14.77
N GLY A 28 -4.29 -6.13 14.14
CA GLY A 28 -3.94 -5.85 12.75
C GLY A 28 -4.54 -6.88 11.79
N TRP A 29 -4.92 -6.42 10.60
CA TRP A 29 -5.45 -7.28 9.54
C TRP A 29 -4.64 -7.10 8.27
N ASN A 30 -4.21 -8.21 7.67
CA ASN A 30 -3.51 -8.19 6.38
C ASN A 30 -4.49 -8.20 5.21
N LEU A 31 -3.95 -8.19 3.98
CA LEU A 31 -4.76 -8.28 2.77
C LEU A 31 -4.11 -9.20 1.73
N VAL A 32 -4.94 -10.02 1.09
CA VAL A 32 -4.62 -10.71 -0.16
C VAL A 32 -5.71 -10.37 -1.18
N LEU A 33 -5.31 -9.97 -2.38
CA LEU A 33 -6.25 -9.76 -3.48
C LEU A 33 -6.17 -10.94 -4.45
N GLN A 34 -7.30 -11.59 -4.69
CA GLN A 34 -7.43 -12.71 -5.62
C GLN A 34 -8.29 -12.27 -6.80
N GLY A 35 -7.74 -12.42 -8.01
CA GLY A 35 -8.38 -12.00 -9.24
C GLY A 35 -8.83 -13.17 -10.10
N PRO A 36 -9.61 -12.89 -11.16
CA PRO A 36 -9.87 -13.86 -12.21
C PRO A 36 -8.58 -14.39 -12.84
N ASN A 37 -8.64 -15.58 -13.42
CA ASN A 37 -7.51 -16.23 -14.12
C ASN A 37 -6.27 -16.45 -13.24
N GLN A 38 -6.46 -16.81 -11.96
CA GLN A 38 -5.40 -17.10 -11.00
C GLN A 38 -4.45 -15.92 -10.73
N LYS A 39 -4.83 -14.69 -11.10
CA LYS A 39 -4.08 -13.50 -10.70
C LYS A 39 -4.21 -13.32 -9.19
N SER A 40 -3.13 -12.89 -8.55
CA SER A 40 -3.20 -12.47 -7.15
C SER A 40 -2.19 -11.36 -6.87
N ILE A 41 -2.48 -10.54 -5.86
CA ILE A 41 -1.56 -9.54 -5.32
C ILE A 41 -1.35 -9.93 -3.86
N GLN A 42 -0.13 -10.37 -3.56
CA GLN A 42 0.28 -10.94 -2.29
C GLN A 42 1.15 -9.98 -1.48
N TYR A 43 1.57 -8.84 -2.06
CA TYR A 43 2.45 -7.87 -1.39
C TYR A 43 1.95 -7.43 0.00
N PHE A 44 0.64 -7.41 0.21
CA PHE A 44 0.02 -6.99 1.47
C PHE A 44 -0.20 -8.12 2.47
N LYS A 45 0.15 -9.37 2.15
CA LYS A 45 -0.11 -10.53 3.02
C LYS A 45 0.64 -10.45 4.36
N ASP A 46 1.81 -9.81 4.36
CA ASP A 46 2.67 -9.65 5.55
C ASP A 46 2.61 -8.21 6.09
N LYS A 47 1.55 -7.46 5.76
CA LYS A 47 1.40 -6.04 6.09
C LYS A 47 0.06 -5.77 6.73
N ILE A 48 0.05 -4.95 7.76
CA ILE A 48 -1.20 -4.47 8.35
C ILE A 48 -1.82 -3.43 7.42
N VAL A 49 -3.02 -3.73 6.93
CA VAL A 49 -3.81 -2.91 6.00
C VAL A 49 -4.94 -2.20 6.71
N VAL A 50 -5.65 -2.87 7.64
CA VAL A 50 -6.67 -2.24 8.50
C VAL A 50 -6.44 -2.65 9.95
N VAL A 51 -6.98 -1.87 10.89
CA VAL A 51 -6.74 -2.01 12.34
C VAL A 51 -8.07 -2.02 13.08
N ASN A 52 -8.25 -2.92 14.04
CA ASN A 52 -9.48 -3.08 14.83
C ASN A 52 -10.73 -3.21 13.95
N ASP A 53 -10.64 -3.99 12.87
CA ASP A 53 -11.70 -4.15 11.89
C ASP A 53 -12.55 -5.40 12.17
N ASP A 54 -12.95 -5.65 13.42
CA ASP A 54 -13.69 -6.86 13.79
C ASP A 54 -15.04 -7.00 13.07
N ASP A 55 -15.68 -5.88 12.74
CA ASP A 55 -16.96 -5.82 12.03
C ASP A 55 -16.83 -5.77 10.49
N GLY A 56 -15.60 -5.66 9.99
CA GLY A 56 -15.27 -5.58 8.56
C GLY A 56 -15.69 -4.26 7.89
N ALA A 57 -16.00 -3.20 8.64
CA ALA A 57 -16.43 -1.93 8.08
C ALA A 57 -15.30 -1.24 7.28
N GLN A 58 -14.06 -1.32 7.76
CA GLN A 58 -12.90 -0.79 7.06
C GLN A 58 -12.56 -1.66 5.84
N ALA A 59 -12.55 -2.98 5.97
CA ALA A 59 -12.35 -3.91 4.85
C ALA A 59 -13.31 -3.65 3.68
N LYS A 60 -14.57 -3.29 3.96
CA LYS A 60 -15.58 -2.98 2.93
C LYS A 60 -15.34 -1.66 2.19
N SER A 61 -14.65 -0.71 2.81
CA SER A 61 -14.55 0.67 2.32
C SER A 61 -13.13 1.11 1.94
N CYS A 62 -12.11 0.32 2.29
CA CYS A 62 -10.70 0.66 2.10
C CYS A 62 -10.25 0.62 0.62
N ILE A 63 -10.98 -0.10 -0.26
CA ILE A 63 -10.69 -0.19 -1.69
C ILE A 63 -11.77 0.54 -2.48
N ARG A 64 -11.37 1.53 -3.28
CA ARG A 64 -12.25 2.25 -4.22
C ARG A 64 -11.85 1.93 -5.65
N LEU A 65 -12.81 1.49 -6.45
CA LEU A 65 -12.58 1.18 -7.87
C LEU A 65 -12.84 2.39 -8.77
N SER A 66 -12.17 2.41 -9.92
CA SER A 66 -12.58 3.20 -11.08
C SER A 66 -13.90 2.69 -11.67
N SER A 67 -14.56 3.52 -12.47
CA SER A 67 -15.84 3.19 -13.09
C SER A 67 -15.78 1.95 -13.99
N ASP A 68 -14.64 1.73 -14.64
CA ASP A 68 -14.36 0.57 -15.49
C ASP A 68 -13.78 -0.62 -14.72
N GLY A 69 -13.54 -0.47 -13.41
CA GLY A 69 -12.96 -1.50 -12.55
C GLY A 69 -11.49 -1.85 -12.83
N VAL A 70 -10.83 -1.15 -13.76
CA VAL A 70 -9.43 -1.40 -14.14
C VAL A 70 -8.48 -0.98 -13.03
N TYR A 71 -8.75 0.14 -12.39
CA TYR A 71 -7.92 0.69 -11.32
C TYR A 71 -8.62 0.62 -9.97
N GLY A 72 -7.82 0.48 -8.91
CA GLY A 72 -8.25 0.62 -7.54
C GLY A 72 -7.34 1.54 -6.75
N TYR A 73 -7.91 2.17 -5.73
CA TYR A 73 -7.18 2.86 -4.70
C TYR A 73 -7.43 2.19 -3.36
N LEU A 74 -6.37 1.65 -2.76
CA LEU A 74 -6.38 1.07 -1.43
C LEU A 74 -5.88 2.13 -0.44
N THR A 75 -6.71 2.45 0.56
CA THR A 75 -6.34 3.27 1.72
C THR A 75 -6.15 2.34 2.91
N THR A 76 -4.99 2.36 3.54
CA THR A 76 -4.74 1.55 4.74
C THR A 76 -5.10 2.35 6.00
N GLY A 77 -5.34 1.66 7.11
CA GLY A 77 -5.54 2.26 8.44
C GLY A 77 -4.31 2.96 9.04
N LEU A 78 -3.22 3.08 8.26
CA LEU A 78 -1.97 3.77 8.63
C LEU A 78 -1.70 4.97 7.72
N ASP A 79 -2.76 5.56 7.15
CA ASP A 79 -2.73 6.69 6.21
C ASP A 79 -1.94 6.43 4.90
N HIS A 80 -1.61 5.17 4.61
CA HIS A 80 -0.96 4.80 3.36
C HIS A 80 -1.97 4.63 2.24
N GLY A 81 -1.56 5.00 1.03
CA GLY A 81 -2.33 4.95 -0.18
C GLY A 81 -1.59 4.20 -1.27
N TRP A 82 -2.26 3.20 -1.83
CA TRP A 82 -1.76 2.36 -2.91
C TRP A 82 -2.70 2.45 -4.10
N VAL A 83 -2.12 2.45 -5.30
CA VAL A 83 -2.88 2.30 -6.54
C VAL A 83 -2.64 0.90 -7.08
N ILE A 84 -3.71 0.28 -7.55
CA ILE A 84 -3.72 -1.08 -8.08
C ILE A 84 -4.23 -1.02 -9.53
N ASP A 85 -3.50 -1.62 -10.46
CA ASP A 85 -4.00 -1.95 -11.79
C ASP A 85 -4.45 -3.42 -11.75
N PHE A 86 -5.77 -3.62 -11.63
CA PHE A 86 -6.39 -4.94 -11.53
C PHE A 86 -6.37 -5.70 -12.85
N ALA A 87 -6.31 -4.99 -13.99
CA ALA A 87 -6.19 -5.65 -15.28
C ALA A 87 -4.81 -6.33 -15.43
N ARG A 88 -3.76 -5.74 -14.86
CA ARG A 88 -2.38 -6.24 -14.99
C ARG A 88 -1.82 -6.89 -13.73
N GLY A 89 -2.52 -6.81 -12.60
CA GLY A 89 -2.02 -7.32 -11.31
C GLY A 89 -0.79 -6.53 -10.84
N MET A 90 -0.82 -5.21 -11.03
CA MET A 90 0.30 -4.33 -10.69
C MET A 90 -0.07 -3.37 -9.57
N ILE A 91 0.91 -2.97 -8.79
CA ILE A 91 0.76 -2.02 -7.68
C ILE A 91 1.75 -0.86 -7.81
N ALA A 92 1.36 0.27 -7.24
CA ALA A 92 2.23 1.42 -7.06
C ALA A 92 1.87 2.18 -5.78
N PRO A 93 2.84 2.65 -5.00
CA PRO A 93 2.58 3.51 -3.86
C PRO A 93 2.18 4.91 -4.36
N HIS A 94 1.20 5.51 -3.69
CA HIS A 94 0.78 6.89 -3.96
C HIS A 94 1.12 7.82 -2.80
N ARG A 95 0.78 7.45 -1.56
CA ARG A 95 1.18 8.21 -0.37
C ARG A 95 1.57 7.25 0.74
N VAL A 96 2.76 7.41 1.30
CA VAL A 96 3.27 6.50 2.32
C VAL A 96 4.10 7.26 3.33
N THR A 97 4.16 6.73 4.54
CA THR A 97 5.10 7.17 5.56
C THR A 97 6.40 6.38 5.40
N ILE A 98 7.51 7.10 5.27
CA ILE A 98 8.86 6.53 5.23
C ILE A 98 9.54 6.87 6.53
N SER A 99 9.84 5.83 7.31
CA SER A 99 10.60 5.94 8.55
C SER A 99 12.06 5.57 8.31
N HIS A 100 12.96 6.34 8.91
CA HIS A 100 14.39 6.13 8.89
C HIS A 100 14.97 6.42 10.26
N ARG A 101 15.80 5.51 10.78
CA ARG A 101 16.55 5.70 12.03
C ARG A 101 18.02 5.83 11.66
N HIS A 102 18.69 6.83 12.21
CA HIS A 102 20.12 7.00 12.03
C HIS A 102 20.85 6.59 13.31
N ASP A 103 21.58 5.48 13.24
CA ASP A 103 22.25 4.89 14.41
C ASP A 103 23.29 5.83 15.05
N GLY A 104 24.00 6.61 14.22
CA GLY A 104 25.03 7.55 14.71
C GLY A 104 24.51 8.77 15.49
N TYR A 105 23.24 9.13 15.37
CA TYR A 105 22.63 10.25 16.11
C TYR A 105 21.61 9.77 17.16
N ASP A 106 21.33 8.46 17.21
CA ASP A 106 20.21 7.86 17.97
C ASP A 106 18.86 8.59 17.73
N GLU A 107 18.68 9.08 16.51
CA GLU A 107 17.49 9.83 16.11
C GLU A 107 16.74 9.11 15.00
N SER A 108 15.44 9.40 14.89
CA SER A 108 14.60 8.88 13.83
C SER A 108 13.79 9.98 13.19
N ILE A 109 13.61 9.86 11.88
CA ILE A 109 12.74 10.71 11.09
C ILE A 109 11.66 9.87 10.43
N SER A 110 10.47 10.45 10.35
CA SER A 110 9.35 9.90 9.62
C SER A 110 8.80 10.98 8.70
N MET A 111 8.68 10.66 7.40
CA MET A 111 8.15 11.58 6.40
C MET A 111 6.98 10.96 5.66
N TYR A 112 5.85 11.67 5.65
CA TYR A 112 4.72 11.34 4.80
C TYR A 112 4.91 12.00 3.43
N GLU A 113 5.02 11.19 2.38
CA GLU A 113 5.30 11.69 1.04
C GLU A 113 4.58 10.91 -0.05
N GLN A 114 4.60 11.49 -1.26
CA GLN A 114 4.23 10.81 -2.48
C GLN A 114 5.49 10.32 -3.19
N PRO A 115 5.73 8.99 -3.28
CA PRO A 115 6.93 8.47 -3.91
C PRO A 115 7.05 8.85 -5.38
N ALA A 116 8.25 9.26 -5.79
CA ALA A 116 8.57 9.61 -7.16
C ALA A 116 9.78 8.80 -7.63
N PHE A 117 9.58 7.92 -8.62
CA PHE A 117 10.63 7.01 -9.06
C PHE A 117 10.59 6.80 -10.58
N LYS A 118 11.77 6.63 -11.18
CA LYS A 118 11.96 6.39 -12.63
C LYS A 118 11.20 7.37 -13.55
N ARG A 119 10.91 8.59 -13.06
CA ARG A 119 10.17 9.65 -13.78
C ARG A 119 8.79 9.20 -14.30
N ALA A 120 8.15 8.22 -13.66
CA ALA A 120 6.80 7.79 -14.01
C ALA A 120 5.81 8.95 -13.80
N ARG A 121 4.80 9.05 -14.66
CA ARG A 121 3.71 10.03 -14.55
C ARG A 121 2.43 9.43 -15.11
N GLN A 122 1.42 9.27 -14.27
CA GLN A 122 0.12 8.75 -14.67
C GLN A 122 -1.00 9.48 -13.93
N TYR A 123 -2.14 9.64 -14.59
CA TYR A 123 -3.35 10.19 -14.00
C TYR A 123 -4.39 9.08 -13.93
N ILE A 124 -4.89 8.83 -12.72
CA ILE A 124 -5.78 7.71 -12.43
C ILE A 124 -6.99 8.27 -11.70
N SER A 125 -8.18 7.90 -12.18
CA SER A 125 -9.43 8.31 -11.55
C SER A 125 -10.11 7.09 -10.96
N VAL A 126 -10.40 7.14 -9.67
CA VAL A 126 -11.25 6.17 -8.99
C VAL A 126 -12.45 6.90 -8.39
N THR A 127 -13.44 6.15 -7.92
CA THR A 127 -14.62 6.73 -7.28
C THR A 127 -14.20 7.67 -6.14
N GLY A 128 -14.56 8.95 -6.28
CA GLY A 128 -14.27 10.01 -5.31
C GLY A 128 -12.80 10.45 -5.23
N LYS A 129 -11.93 10.12 -6.20
CA LYS A 129 -10.52 10.53 -6.16
C LYS A 129 -9.87 10.65 -7.54
N HIS A 130 -9.14 11.73 -7.75
CA HIS A 130 -8.18 11.89 -8.84
C HIS A 130 -6.76 11.75 -8.28
N ILE A 131 -5.97 10.86 -8.87
CA ILE A 131 -4.66 10.45 -8.38
C ILE A 131 -3.64 10.79 -9.45
N TYR A 132 -2.65 11.60 -9.10
CA TYR A 132 -1.46 11.78 -9.89
C TYR A 132 -0.38 10.84 -9.34
N LEU A 133 0.00 9.83 -10.11
CA LEU A 133 0.96 8.80 -9.70
C LEU A 133 2.33 9.09 -10.32
N THR A 134 3.36 9.12 -9.47
CA THR A 134 4.75 9.41 -9.85
C THR A 134 5.70 8.23 -9.67
N PHE A 135 5.15 7.07 -9.33
CA PHE A 135 5.87 5.81 -9.16
C PHE A 135 5.37 4.81 -10.22
N PRO A 136 6.24 4.01 -10.86
CA PRO A 136 5.81 3.07 -11.88
C PRO A 136 4.92 1.96 -11.30
N PHE A 137 3.85 1.61 -12.02
CA PHE A 137 3.18 0.33 -11.79
C PHE A 137 4.16 -0.81 -11.97
N THR A 138 4.20 -1.69 -10.98
CA THR A 138 5.10 -2.84 -10.94
C THR A 138 4.28 -4.07 -10.63
N LYS A 139 4.64 -5.21 -11.22
CA LYS A 139 4.00 -6.49 -10.88
C LYS A 139 4.23 -6.83 -9.41
N ASP A 140 3.27 -7.54 -8.82
CA ASP A 140 3.34 -7.98 -7.43
C ASP A 140 4.67 -8.66 -7.08
N GLU A 141 5.15 -9.59 -7.92
CA GLU A 141 6.41 -10.31 -7.66
C GLU A 141 7.68 -9.43 -7.69
N GLU A 142 7.67 -8.36 -8.48
CA GLU A 142 8.82 -7.47 -8.69
C GLU A 142 8.80 -6.29 -7.72
N PHE A 143 7.61 -5.94 -7.20
CA PHE A 143 7.41 -4.74 -6.42
C PHE A 143 8.26 -4.66 -5.14
N PRO A 144 8.42 -5.73 -4.32
CA PRO A 144 9.28 -5.67 -3.13
C PRO A 144 10.70 -5.19 -3.42
N LYS A 145 11.32 -5.70 -4.50
CA LYS A 145 12.67 -5.33 -4.90
C LYS A 145 12.75 -3.87 -5.35
N ILE A 146 11.81 -3.42 -6.17
CA ILE A 146 11.76 -2.03 -6.65
C ILE A 146 11.47 -1.06 -5.50
N TRP A 147 10.65 -1.46 -4.54
CA TRP A 147 10.34 -0.67 -3.36
C TRP A 147 11.55 -0.51 -2.44
N GLU A 148 12.30 -1.56 -2.18
CA GLU A 148 13.54 -1.49 -1.40
C GLU A 148 14.61 -0.63 -2.09
N GLU A 149 14.75 -0.71 -3.43
CA GLU A 149 15.63 0.16 -4.20
C GLU A 149 15.28 1.64 -3.98
N TYR A 150 13.99 1.98 -4.05
CA TYR A 150 13.50 3.32 -3.75
C TYR A 150 13.80 3.74 -2.30
N LEU A 151 13.49 2.88 -1.33
CA LEU A 151 13.71 3.17 0.09
C LEU A 151 15.18 3.39 0.41
N LEU A 152 16.10 2.62 -0.18
CA LEU A 152 17.54 2.80 -0.01
C LEU A 152 17.98 4.20 -0.47
N ILE A 153 17.56 4.60 -1.68
CA ILE A 153 17.86 5.93 -2.21
C ILE A 153 17.26 7.01 -1.31
N ARG A 154 16.02 6.81 -0.86
CA ARG A 154 15.31 7.80 -0.07
C ARG A 154 15.92 7.97 1.33
N ARG A 155 16.27 6.88 2.01
CA ARG A 155 16.97 6.91 3.31
C ARG A 155 18.29 7.68 3.22
N ARG A 156 19.08 7.42 2.18
CA ARG A 156 20.31 8.21 1.93
C ARG A 156 20.02 9.70 1.74
N GLN A 157 18.97 10.06 1.01
CA GLN A 157 18.58 11.47 0.87
C GLN A 157 18.14 12.10 2.20
N LEU A 158 17.50 11.32 3.09
CA LEU A 158 17.13 11.78 4.43
C LEU A 158 18.38 11.99 5.31
N ASP A 159 19.37 11.09 5.23
CA ASP A 159 20.66 11.29 5.88
C ASP A 159 21.31 12.59 5.43
N GLU A 160 21.31 12.83 4.13
CA GLU A 160 21.89 14.03 3.54
C GLU A 160 21.16 15.32 3.92
N LEU A 161 19.87 15.24 4.26
CA LEU A 161 19.04 16.41 4.56
C LEU A 161 18.97 16.74 6.06
N TYR A 162 18.96 15.71 6.92
CA TYR A 162 18.67 15.86 8.34
C TYR A 162 19.83 15.50 9.27
N PHE A 163 20.78 14.69 8.78
CA PHE A 163 21.85 14.13 9.60
C PHE A 163 23.25 14.55 9.10
N ARG A 164 23.32 15.52 8.19
CA ARG A 164 24.59 16.18 7.83
C ARG A 164 24.98 17.18 8.91
N ASN A 165 26.12 16.91 9.55
CA ASN A 165 26.98 17.93 10.15
C ASN A 165 27.65 18.75 9.04
#